data_AF-A0A0Q4EQ09-F1
#
_entry.id   AF-A0A0Q4EQ09-F1
#
_cell.length_a   1.000
_cell.length_b   1.000
_cell.length_c   1.000
_cell.angle_alpha   90.00
_cell.angle_beta   90.00
_cell.angle_gamma   90.00
#
_symmetry.space_group_name_H-M   'P 1'
#
loop_
_entity.id
_entity.type
_entity.pdbx_description
1 polymer ?
#
loop_
_entity_poly.entity_id
_entity_poly.type
_entity_poly.pdbx_seq_one_letter_code
_entity_poly.pdbx_strand_id
1 'polypeptide(L)'
;MKTTYRLFYLIILFSVSSFSQNKHISIKENFSEQFFLNDYVYHKLKKYSNNNKIVIADPNKYLTNEKLIYNSKDLEILLYPEKNKSYDFLIKKVIINNNLAFVAMWNKDSVTALCFYPFLSEFTPNQWIVEEITTRSIK
;
A
#
# COMPACT_ATOMS: atom_id res chain seq x y z
N MET A 1 -57.14 29.53 12.90
CA MET A 1 -55.80 29.20 13.45
C MET A 1 -55.47 27.71 13.26
N LYS A 2 -55.24 27.22 12.02
CA LYS A 2 -54.97 25.79 11.75
C LYS A 2 -53.89 25.52 10.68
N THR A 3 -53.11 26.54 10.28
CA THR A 3 -52.13 26.44 9.19
C THR A 3 -50.67 26.37 9.65
N THR A 4 -50.38 26.63 10.93
CA THR A 4 -49.00 26.70 11.45
C THR A 4 -48.40 25.35 11.84
N TYR A 5 -49.21 24.32 12.11
CA TYR A 5 -48.71 22.99 12.52
C TYR A 5 -48.25 22.10 11.36
N ARG A 6 -48.59 22.43 10.10
CA ARG A 6 -48.19 21.63 8.94
C ARG A 6 -46.75 21.89 8.48
N LEU A 7 -46.18 23.05 8.80
CA LEU A 7 -44.79 23.36 8.39
C LEU A 7 -43.74 22.66 9.27
N PHE A 8 -44.04 22.39 10.54
CA PHE A 8 -43.08 21.75 11.45
C PHE A 8 -42.84 20.27 11.13
N TYR A 9 -43.80 19.58 10.51
CA TYR A 9 -43.65 18.17 10.16
C TYR A 9 -42.71 17.92 8.95
N LEU A 10 -42.53 18.92 8.08
CA LEU A 10 -41.67 18.80 6.89
C LEU A 10 -40.17 18.94 7.20
N ILE A 11 -39.82 19.60 8.31
CA ILE A 11 -38.42 19.84 8.68
C ILE A 11 -37.80 18.61 9.38
N ILE A 12 -38.61 17.76 10.03
CA ILE A 12 -38.14 16.57 10.74
C ILE A 12 -37.89 15.38 9.79
N LEU A 13 -38.45 15.39 8.58
CA LEU A 13 -38.23 14.33 7.59
C LEU A 13 -36.92 14.47 6.80
N PHE A 14 -36.24 15.62 6.88
CA PHE A 14 -34.98 15.84 6.16
C PHE A 14 -33.72 15.54 7.00
N SER A 15 -33.85 15.22 8.28
CA SER A 15 -32.72 14.97 9.19
C SER A 15 -32.32 13.50 9.31
N VAL A 16 -32.92 12.60 8.52
CA VAL A 16 -32.55 11.18 8.46
C VAL A 16 -32.05 10.78 7.07
N SER A 17 -31.37 11.69 6.35
CA SER A 17 -30.39 11.27 5.36
C SER A 17 -29.20 10.72 6.12
N SER A 18 -29.34 9.45 6.52
CA SER A 18 -28.28 8.64 7.10
C SER A 18 -27.07 8.80 6.20
N PHE A 19 -26.09 9.52 6.73
CA PHE A 19 -24.76 9.66 6.21
C PHE A 19 -24.19 8.24 6.20
N SER A 20 -24.47 7.49 5.12
CA SER A 20 -23.73 6.30 4.80
C SER A 20 -22.34 6.81 4.40
N GLN A 21 -21.54 7.13 5.42
CA GLN A 21 -20.11 7.13 5.30
C GLN A 21 -19.78 5.73 4.86
N ASN A 22 -19.60 5.59 3.54
CA ASN A 22 -18.90 4.50 2.93
C ASN A 22 -17.77 4.13 3.90
N LYS A 23 -17.86 2.94 4.50
CA LYS A 23 -16.70 2.21 5.00
C LYS A 23 -15.83 1.89 3.78
N HIS A 24 -15.32 2.92 3.13
CA HIS A 24 -14.05 2.87 2.42
C HIS A 24 -12.98 2.88 3.52
N ILE A 25 -13.04 1.86 4.40
CA ILE A 25 -11.93 1.51 5.28
C ILE A 25 -10.75 1.46 4.33
N SER A 26 -9.83 2.38 4.55
CA SER A 26 -8.76 2.70 3.63
C SER A 26 -7.98 1.42 3.36
N ILE A 27 -8.20 0.77 2.23
CA ILE A 27 -7.39 -0.39 1.80
C ILE A 27 -5.91 0.00 1.74
N LYS A 28 -5.61 1.31 1.63
CA LYS A 28 -4.28 1.88 1.79
C LYS A 28 -3.74 1.82 3.21
N GLU A 29 -4.59 2.03 4.22
CA GLU A 29 -4.19 1.91 5.63
C GLU A 29 -3.78 0.45 5.87
N ASN A 30 -2.50 0.26 6.17
CA ASN A 30 -1.83 -1.02 6.44
C ASN A 30 -1.42 -1.86 5.22
N PHE A 31 -1.68 -1.44 3.96
CA PHE A 31 -1.17 -2.19 2.80
C PHE A 31 0.35 -2.32 2.82
N SER A 32 1.07 -1.24 3.09
CA SER A 32 2.53 -1.24 3.09
C SER A 32 3.08 -2.19 4.15
N GLU A 33 2.50 -2.21 5.34
CA GLU A 33 2.86 -3.15 6.40
C GLU A 33 2.63 -4.60 5.97
N GLN A 34 1.42 -4.92 5.51
CA GLN A 34 1.09 -6.28 5.04
C GLN A 34 1.99 -6.72 3.87
N PHE A 35 2.33 -5.79 2.98
CA PHE A 35 3.21 -6.04 1.85
C PHE A 35 4.64 -6.34 2.28
N PHE A 36 5.24 -5.50 3.14
CA PHE A 36 6.63 -5.67 3.55
C PHE A 36 6.85 -6.76 4.61
N LEU A 37 5.80 -7.12 5.36
CA LEU A 37 5.82 -8.27 6.28
C LEU A 37 5.45 -9.59 5.59
N ASN A 38 5.06 -9.58 4.30
CA ASN A 38 4.77 -10.80 3.56
C ASN A 38 6.04 -11.64 3.35
N ASP A 39 5.96 -12.95 3.65
CA ASP A 39 7.09 -13.88 3.57
C ASP A 39 7.72 -13.95 2.17
N TYR A 40 6.91 -13.88 1.12
CA TYR A 40 7.41 -13.93 -0.25
C TYR A 40 8.18 -12.64 -0.59
N VAL A 41 7.62 -11.48 -0.24
CA VAL A 41 8.28 -10.17 -0.41
C VAL A 41 9.59 -10.15 0.38
N TYR A 42 9.58 -10.61 1.64
CA TYR A 42 10.77 -10.79 2.47
C TYR A 42 11.84 -11.61 1.74
N HIS A 43 11.49 -12.81 1.24
CA HIS A 43 12.45 -13.70 0.58
C HIS A 43 13.04 -13.09 -0.69
N LYS A 44 12.31 -12.24 -1.41
CA LYS A 44 12.84 -11.52 -2.58
C LYS A 44 13.76 -10.38 -2.17
N LEU A 45 13.33 -9.53 -1.23
CA LEU A 45 14.12 -8.38 -0.78
C LEU A 45 15.41 -8.81 -0.07
N LYS A 46 15.39 -9.89 0.70
CA LYS A 46 16.55 -10.42 1.42
C LYS A 46 17.76 -10.67 0.51
N LYS A 47 17.52 -11.10 -0.74
CA LYS A 47 18.58 -11.36 -1.73
C LYS A 47 19.43 -10.14 -2.09
N TYR A 48 18.87 -8.95 -1.88
CA TYR A 48 19.52 -7.68 -2.19
C TYR A 48 19.96 -6.94 -0.92
N SER A 49 19.72 -7.52 0.26
CA SER A 49 19.99 -6.86 1.53
C SER A 49 21.48 -6.77 1.78
N ASN A 50 21.90 -5.64 2.35
CA ASN A 50 23.25 -5.45 2.85
C ASN A 50 23.17 -5.36 4.37
N ASN A 51 23.91 -6.21 5.09
CA ASN A 51 23.84 -6.32 6.55
C ASN A 51 22.39 -6.43 7.06
N ASN A 52 21.59 -7.32 6.46
CA ASN A 52 20.21 -7.55 6.86
C ASN A 52 19.32 -6.30 6.81
N LYS A 53 19.67 -5.35 5.96
CA LYS A 53 18.97 -4.08 5.80
C LYS A 53 18.67 -3.83 4.32
N ILE A 54 17.48 -3.28 4.06
CA ILE A 54 17.06 -2.78 2.76
C ILE A 54 16.54 -1.36 2.93
N VAL A 55 16.99 -0.45 2.08
CA VAL A 55 16.54 0.94 2.03
C VAL A 55 15.74 1.17 0.76
N ILE A 56 14.49 1.56 0.92
CA ILE A 56 13.53 1.81 -0.16
C ILE A 56 13.17 3.29 -0.15
N ALA A 57 13.28 3.94 -1.31
CA ALA A 57 12.83 5.31 -1.52
C ALA A 57 11.47 5.33 -2.24
N ASP A 58 10.54 6.14 -1.75
CA ASP A 58 9.21 6.40 -2.32
C ASP A 58 8.99 7.91 -2.50
N PRO A 59 9.72 8.57 -3.41
CA PRO A 59 9.66 10.03 -3.56
C PRO A 59 8.29 10.54 -4.03
N ASN A 60 7.49 9.67 -4.63
CA ASN A 60 6.14 9.98 -5.09
C ASN A 60 5.07 9.73 -4.01
N LYS A 61 5.49 9.27 -2.81
CA LYS A 61 4.64 9.04 -1.65
C LYS A 61 3.45 8.12 -1.96
N TYR A 62 3.71 7.08 -2.74
CA TYR A 62 2.68 6.12 -3.10
C TYR A 62 2.21 5.27 -1.91
N LEU A 63 3.15 4.89 -1.05
CA LEU A 63 2.96 4.02 0.10
C LEU A 63 3.03 4.78 1.42
N THR A 64 3.85 5.83 1.52
CA THR A 64 4.02 6.57 2.77
C THR A 64 4.32 8.05 2.55
N ASN A 65 3.91 8.88 3.51
CA ASN A 65 4.29 10.28 3.59
C ASN A 65 5.45 10.53 4.57
N GLU A 66 5.83 9.51 5.35
CA GLU A 66 6.83 9.59 6.40
C GLU A 66 7.78 8.38 6.38
N LYS A 67 8.85 8.45 7.16
CA LYS A 67 9.77 7.32 7.29
C LYS A 67 9.09 6.19 8.07
N LEU A 68 9.05 5.00 7.48
CA LEU A 68 8.56 3.78 8.13
C LEU A 68 9.68 2.74 8.25
N ILE A 69 9.60 1.93 9.30
CA ILE A 69 10.54 0.84 9.58
C ILE A 69 9.73 -0.43 9.76
N TYR A 70 10.01 -1.44 8.95
CA TYR A 70 9.40 -2.76 9.07
C TYR A 70 10.47 -3.78 9.45
N ASN A 71 10.23 -4.52 10.52
CA ASN A 71 11.08 -5.61 10.95
C ASN A 71 10.43 -6.93 10.55
N SER A 72 10.91 -7.54 9.45
CA SER A 72 10.42 -8.82 8.96
C SER A 72 11.48 -9.89 9.23
N LYS A 73 11.25 -10.71 10.28
CA LYS A 73 12.20 -11.72 10.76
C LYS A 73 13.57 -11.09 11.08
N ASP A 74 14.59 -11.41 10.30
CA ASP A 74 15.96 -10.91 10.45
C ASP A 74 16.30 -9.83 9.41
N LEU A 75 15.31 -9.22 8.75
CA LEU A 75 15.48 -8.15 7.76
C LEU A 75 14.81 -6.86 8.24
N GLU A 76 15.58 -5.79 8.30
CA GLU A 76 15.09 -4.43 8.53
C GLU A 76 14.83 -3.73 7.18
N ILE A 77 13.59 -3.32 6.94
CA ILE A 77 13.18 -2.58 5.74
C ILE A 77 12.90 -1.14 6.14
N LEU A 78 13.68 -0.21 5.58
CA LEU A 78 13.49 1.22 5.75
C LEU A 78 12.80 1.82 4.53
N LEU A 79 11.61 2.36 4.71
CA LEU A 79 10.88 3.07 3.66
C LEU A 79 10.94 4.57 3.91
N TYR A 80 11.54 5.32 2.99
CA TYR A 80 11.67 6.78 3.06
C TYR A 80 10.76 7.45 2.02
N PRO A 81 10.07 8.55 2.36
CA PRO A 81 9.20 9.28 1.42
C PRO A 81 9.99 10.17 0.43
N GLU A 82 11.32 10.11 0.48
CA GLU A 82 12.22 10.93 -0.33
C GLU A 82 13.31 10.07 -0.95
N LYS A 83 13.81 10.51 -2.11
CA LYS A 83 14.95 9.87 -2.76
C LYS A 83 16.24 10.27 -2.05
N ASN A 84 16.71 9.45 -1.12
CA ASN A 84 18.05 9.59 -0.55
C ASN A 84 19.13 9.16 -1.58
N LYS A 85 20.43 9.41 -1.34
CA LYS A 85 21.51 8.91 -2.22
C LYS A 85 21.86 7.43 -1.94
N SER A 86 21.36 6.89 -0.83
CA SER A 86 21.73 5.59 -0.26
C SER A 86 20.51 4.67 -0.16
N TYR A 87 19.80 4.48 -1.27
CA TYR A 87 18.72 3.50 -1.39
C TYR A 87 19.19 2.27 -2.16
N ASP A 88 18.57 1.14 -1.88
CA ASP A 88 18.72 -0.10 -2.63
C ASP A 88 17.62 -0.22 -3.69
N PHE A 89 16.41 0.23 -3.36
CA PHE A 89 15.26 0.24 -4.27
C PHE A 89 14.56 1.61 -4.34
N LEU A 90 14.01 1.91 -5.51
CA LEU A 90 13.17 3.06 -5.77
C LEU A 90 11.78 2.59 -6.18
N ILE A 91 10.74 2.97 -5.44
CA ILE A 91 9.35 2.76 -5.82
C ILE A 91 9.07 3.59 -7.08
N LYS A 92 8.65 2.90 -8.14
CA LYS A 92 8.31 3.53 -9.42
C LYS A 92 6.83 3.65 -9.66
N LYS A 93 6.07 2.65 -9.23
CA LYS A 93 4.64 2.62 -9.43
C LYS A 93 3.98 1.79 -8.34
N VAL A 94 2.86 2.28 -7.86
CA VAL A 94 1.95 1.53 -7.02
C VAL A 94 0.54 1.71 -7.54
N ILE A 95 -0.20 0.63 -7.68
CA ILE A 95 -1.65 0.64 -7.92
C ILE A 95 -2.25 -0.18 -6.79
N ILE A 96 -3.25 0.35 -6.08
CA ILE A 96 -3.99 -0.39 -5.05
C ILE A 96 -5.46 -0.16 -5.32
N ASN A 97 -6.21 -1.24 -5.53
CA ASN A 97 -7.66 -1.26 -5.61
C ASN A 97 -8.21 -2.38 -4.71
N ASN A 98 -9.54 -2.55 -4.72
CA ASN A 98 -10.23 -3.48 -3.81
C ASN A 98 -9.82 -4.94 -3.98
N ASN A 99 -9.34 -5.34 -5.16
CA ASN A 99 -9.13 -6.76 -5.50
C ASN A 99 -7.66 -7.07 -5.82
N LEU A 100 -6.88 -6.04 -6.17
CA LEU A 100 -5.53 -6.15 -6.68
C LEU A 100 -4.69 -4.96 -6.22
N ALA A 101 -3.44 -5.25 -5.88
CA ALA A 101 -2.38 -4.27 -5.81
C ALA A 101 -1.26 -4.62 -6.80
N PHE A 102 -0.45 -3.62 -7.11
CA PHE A 102 0.75 -3.74 -7.91
C PHE A 102 1.82 -2.83 -7.31
N VAL A 103 3.02 -3.35 -7.08
CA VAL A 103 4.16 -2.57 -6.60
C VAL A 103 5.35 -2.84 -7.51
N ALA A 104 5.87 -1.80 -8.16
CA ALA A 104 7.09 -1.86 -8.96
C ALA A 104 8.23 -1.10 -8.27
N MET A 105 9.34 -1.81 -8.07
CA MET A 105 10.57 -1.29 -7.49
C MET A 105 11.73 -1.46 -8.46
N TRP A 106 12.50 -0.39 -8.70
CA TRP A 106 13.76 -0.49 -9.42
C TRP A 106 14.90 -0.61 -8.44
N ASN A 107 15.76 -1.61 -8.64
CA ASN A 107 17.03 -1.66 -7.94
C ASN A 107 17.89 -0.45 -8.36
N LYS A 108 18.68 0.08 -7.43
CA LYS A 108 19.62 1.19 -7.67
C LYS A 108 20.53 0.96 -8.88
N ASP A 109 20.94 -0.27 -9.12
CA ASP A 109 21.79 -0.63 -10.25
C ASP A 109 21.04 -0.57 -11.60
N SER A 110 19.73 -0.28 -11.59
CA SER A 110 18.83 -0.03 -12.73
C SER A 110 18.58 -1.20 -13.69
N VAL A 111 19.30 -2.32 -13.55
CA VAL A 111 19.15 -3.50 -14.42
C VAL A 111 17.97 -4.39 -14.00
N THR A 112 17.59 -4.37 -12.73
CA THR A 112 16.54 -5.24 -12.18
C THR A 112 15.35 -4.45 -11.67
N ALA A 113 14.16 -4.83 -12.13
CA ALA A 113 12.89 -4.41 -11.54
C ALA A 113 12.23 -5.58 -10.81
N LEU A 114 11.76 -5.33 -9.59
CA LEU A 114 10.90 -6.23 -8.86
C LEU A 114 9.47 -5.72 -8.98
N CYS A 115 8.61 -6.51 -9.62
CA CYS A 115 7.20 -6.25 -9.71
C CYS A 115 6.45 -7.29 -8.87
N PHE A 116 5.57 -6.80 -8.01
CA PHE A 116 4.74 -7.65 -7.16
C PHE A 116 3.28 -7.41 -7.52
N TYR A 117 2.53 -8.50 -7.64
CA TYR A 117 1.07 -8.50 -7.81
C TYR A 117 0.39 -9.10 -6.57
N PRO A 118 0.22 -8.33 -5.49
CA PRO A 118 -0.61 -8.74 -4.38
C PRO A 118 -2.09 -8.82 -4.83
N PHE A 119 -2.76 -9.94 -4.60
CA PHE A 119 -4.23 -10.04 -4.74
C PHE A 119 -4.85 -10.63 -3.48
N LEU A 120 -6.11 -10.26 -3.21
CA LEU A 120 -6.87 -10.87 -2.11
C LEU A 120 -7.35 -12.25 -2.56
N SER A 121 -6.97 -13.27 -1.81
CA SER A 121 -7.40 -14.64 -2.06
C SER A 121 -8.89 -14.79 -1.73
N GLU A 122 -9.63 -15.45 -2.61
CA GLU A 122 -11.01 -15.86 -2.31
C GLU A 122 -11.07 -16.89 -1.15
N PHE A 123 -9.96 -17.57 -0.88
CA PHE A 123 -9.82 -18.57 0.19
C PHE A 123 -9.25 -17.99 1.49
N THR A 124 -8.51 -16.88 1.41
CA THR A 124 -7.91 -16.16 2.56
C THR A 124 -8.14 -14.65 2.42
N PRO A 125 -9.39 -14.17 2.63
CA PRO A 125 -9.85 -12.84 2.21
C PRO A 125 -9.19 -11.64 2.92
N ASN A 126 -8.40 -11.89 3.98
CA ASN A 126 -7.68 -10.87 4.74
C ASN A 126 -6.16 -10.90 4.50
N GLN A 127 -5.68 -11.70 3.55
CA GLN A 127 -4.26 -11.85 3.26
C GLN A 127 -3.97 -11.61 1.79
N TRP A 128 -2.91 -10.83 1.55
CA TRP A 128 -2.38 -10.62 0.22
C TRP A 128 -1.49 -11.79 -0.20
N ILE A 129 -1.89 -12.49 -1.26
CA ILE A 129 -1.02 -13.43 -1.97
C ILE A 129 -0.21 -12.65 -2.98
N VAL A 130 1.11 -12.87 -3.03
CA VAL A 130 2.01 -12.07 -3.86
C VAL A 130 2.67 -12.94 -4.93
N GLU A 131 2.46 -12.57 -6.19
CA GLU A 131 3.22 -13.12 -7.32
C GLU A 131 4.36 -12.16 -7.71
N GLU A 132 5.54 -12.71 -8.01
CA GLU A 132 6.66 -11.94 -8.57
C GLU A 132 6.66 -12.01 -10.09
N ILE A 133 6.88 -10.84 -10.69
CA ILE A 133 7.38 -10.74 -12.07
C ILE A 133 8.75 -10.05 -11.99
N THR A 134 9.83 -10.83 -12.14
CA THR A 134 11.17 -10.25 -12.29
C THR A 134 11.39 -9.91 -13.75
N THR A 135 11.72 -8.66 -14.05
CA THR A 135 12.19 -8.28 -15.39
C THR A 135 13.63 -7.78 -15.28
N ARG A 136 14.48 -8.23 -16.21
CA ARG A 136 15.83 -7.70 -16.40
C ARG A 136 15.81 -6.85 -17.65
N SER A 137 16.32 -5.63 -17.56
CA SER A 137 16.57 -4.83 -18.76
C SER A 137 17.64 -5.54 -19.58
N ILE A 138 17.32 -5.88 -20.82
CA ILE A 138 18.34 -6.19 -21.82
C ILE A 138 18.94 -4.83 -22.20
N LYS A 139 20.26 -4.69 -22.06
CA LYS A 139 21.00 -3.51 -22.55
C LYS A 139 21.03 -3.49 -24.06
#